data_AF-A0A080ZH75-F1
#
_entry.id   AF-A0A080ZH75-F1
#
_cell.length_a   1.000
_cell.length_b   1.000
_cell.length_c   1.000
_cell.angle_alpha   90.00
_cell.angle_beta   90.00
_cell.angle_gamma   90.00
#
_symmetry.space_group_name_H-M   'P 1'
#
loop_
_entity.id
_entity.type
_entity.pdbx_description
1 polymer ?
#
loop_
_entity_poly.entity_id
_entity_poly.type
_entity_poly.pdbx_seq_one_letter_code
_entity_poly.pdbx_strand_id
1 'polypeptide(L)'
;MHSAVLVTGASRGFGRCLALDFARELVSSDLDLFLWARDENGLKETSRLVREARDSLQQAEDLHIFIQPVDLRNSADYTKKLDDLLAQLTTAAPYDRVFLVHNAGALGGLGFAQECPSPSEMARHFELNVTSVMWLNKRFLDVFGASRRDITKLPVSDTTTKLVIFNVSSRSAIAPYPTLSQYCTAKAAREMHFRVLAAEQAACNKKCSKRCGHRRLWRRN
;
A
#
# COMPACT_ATOMS: atom_id res chain seq x y z
N MET A 1 17.14 -0.93 13.66
CA MET A 1 16.54 -1.22 12.34
C MET A 1 15.62 -0.07 12.02
N HIS A 2 15.62 0.43 10.80
CA HIS A 2 14.84 1.59 10.38
C HIS A 2 13.85 1.20 9.28
N SER A 3 12.56 1.46 9.49
CA SER A 3 11.49 1.10 8.56
C SER A 3 10.68 2.33 8.15
N ALA A 4 10.36 2.43 6.86
CA ALA A 4 9.37 3.38 6.35
C ALA A 4 8.08 2.65 5.98
N VAL A 5 6.93 3.24 6.30
CA VAL A 5 5.61 2.68 5.96
C VAL A 5 4.74 3.76 5.34
N LEU A 6 4.34 3.59 4.07
CA LEU A 6 3.28 4.39 3.44
C LEU A 6 1.94 3.67 3.54
N VAL A 7 0.96 4.28 4.21
CA VAL A 7 -0.42 3.80 4.27
C VAL A 7 -1.35 4.74 3.51
N THR A 8 -1.96 4.24 2.43
CA THR A 8 -2.99 4.96 1.68
C THR A 8 -4.37 4.76 2.30
N GLY A 9 -5.23 5.78 2.28
CA GLY A 9 -6.55 5.72 2.93
C GLY A 9 -6.44 5.62 4.46
N ALA A 10 -5.39 6.19 5.05
CA ALA A 10 -5.06 6.03 6.46
C ALA A 10 -5.97 6.78 7.44
N SER A 11 -6.82 7.70 6.97
CA SER A 11 -7.56 8.60 7.86
C SER A 11 -8.66 7.92 8.69
N ARG A 12 -9.06 6.69 8.36
CA ARG A 12 -10.17 5.98 9.03
C ARG A 12 -10.16 4.48 8.74
N GLY A 13 -11.07 3.74 9.39
CA GLY A 13 -11.38 2.34 9.08
C GLY A 13 -10.15 1.42 9.12
N PHE A 14 -10.05 0.51 8.14
CA PHE A 14 -8.94 -0.43 8.03
C PHE A 14 -7.57 0.26 7.89
N GLY A 15 -7.48 1.38 7.15
CA GLY A 15 -6.22 2.11 6.99
C GLY A 15 -5.68 2.65 8.31
N ARG A 16 -6.58 3.19 9.15
CA ARG A 16 -6.22 3.61 10.52
C ARG A 16 -5.75 2.42 11.35
N CYS A 17 -6.50 1.32 11.35
CA CYS A 17 -6.12 0.13 12.12
C CYS A 17 -4.72 -0.38 11.71
N LEU A 18 -4.45 -0.46 10.41
CA LEU A 18 -3.13 -0.86 9.89
C LEU A 18 -2.02 0.09 10.37
N ALA A 19 -2.25 1.41 10.36
CA ALA A 19 -1.27 2.37 10.87
C ALA A 19 -0.95 2.15 12.35
N LEU A 20 -1.96 1.89 13.18
CA LEU A 20 -1.75 1.56 14.60
C LEU A 20 -1.01 0.22 14.76
N ASP A 21 -1.34 -0.79 13.96
CA ASP A 21 -0.71 -2.10 14.04
C ASP A 21 0.76 -2.04 13.59
N PHE A 22 1.12 -1.28 12.55
CA PHE A 22 2.53 -1.05 12.21
C PHE A 22 3.29 -0.38 13.36
N ALA A 23 2.66 0.57 14.06
CA ALA A 23 3.24 1.14 15.27
C ALA A 23 3.42 0.09 16.38
N ARG A 24 2.52 -0.86 16.55
CA ARG A 24 2.69 -1.89 17.60
C ARG A 24 3.71 -2.96 17.24
N GLU A 25 3.70 -3.41 15.99
CA GLU A 25 4.47 -4.56 15.54
C GLU A 25 5.92 -4.19 15.19
N LEU A 26 6.17 -2.96 14.72
CA LEU A 26 7.53 -2.46 14.44
C LEU A 26 8.08 -1.65 15.60
N VAL A 27 7.79 -2.07 16.84
CA VAL A 27 8.17 -1.30 18.04
C VAL A 27 9.67 -1.31 18.30
N SER A 28 10.37 -2.39 17.93
CA SER A 28 11.83 -2.53 18.07
C SER A 28 12.60 -1.95 16.86
N SER A 29 12.02 -0.94 16.20
CA SER A 29 12.60 -0.31 15.01
C SER A 29 12.16 1.14 14.93
N ASP A 30 13.09 2.00 14.53
CA ASP A 30 12.78 3.37 14.15
C ASP A 30 11.77 3.31 13.01
N LEU A 31 10.72 4.14 13.09
CA LEU A 31 9.57 4.07 12.21
C LEU A 31 9.22 5.45 11.65
N ASP A 32 9.36 5.57 10.34
CA ASP A 32 8.83 6.69 9.56
C ASP A 32 7.50 6.28 8.93
N LEU A 33 6.40 6.79 9.48
CA LEU A 33 5.04 6.45 9.09
C LEU A 33 4.40 7.57 8.26
N PHE A 34 4.21 7.30 6.97
CA PHE A 34 3.58 8.21 6.01
C PHE A 34 2.09 7.87 5.86
N LEU A 35 1.22 8.79 6.26
CA LEU A 35 -0.23 8.63 6.26
C LEU A 35 -0.86 9.46 5.15
N TRP A 36 -1.38 8.79 4.13
CA TRP A 36 -2.02 9.44 2.98
C TRP A 36 -3.53 9.21 2.97
N ALA A 37 -4.31 10.28 2.87
CA ALA A 37 -5.75 10.24 2.65
C ALA A 37 -6.25 11.63 2.25
N ARG A 38 -7.51 11.77 1.83
CA ARG A 38 -8.10 13.09 1.50
C ARG A 38 -8.47 13.92 2.74
N ASP A 39 -8.78 13.23 3.84
CA ASP A 39 -9.34 13.84 5.06
C ASP A 39 -8.22 14.11 6.07
N GLU A 40 -7.77 15.36 6.12
CA GLU A 40 -6.68 15.80 6.98
C GLU A 40 -6.99 15.65 8.48
N ASN A 41 -8.23 15.93 8.90
CA ASN A 41 -8.62 15.78 10.31
C ASN A 41 -8.59 14.30 10.72
N GLY A 42 -9.07 13.41 9.86
CA GLY A 42 -8.94 11.97 10.10
C GLY A 42 -7.49 11.48 10.11
N LEU A 43 -6.59 12.10 9.32
CA LEU A 43 -5.14 11.83 9.38
C LEU A 43 -4.54 12.30 10.70
N LYS A 44 -4.85 13.51 11.17
CA LYS A 44 -4.42 14.05 12.47
C LYS A 44 -4.86 13.15 13.61
N GLU A 45 -6.11 12.70 13.59
CA GLU A 45 -6.61 11.78 14.61
C GLU A 45 -5.92 10.41 14.56
N THR A 46 -5.66 9.87 13.36
CA THR A 46 -4.89 8.63 13.22
C THR A 46 -3.47 8.82 13.76
N SER A 47 -2.83 9.95 13.47
CA SER A 47 -1.50 10.30 13.95
C SER A 47 -1.46 10.40 15.49
N ARG A 48 -2.47 10.97 16.13
CA ARG A 48 -2.61 11.00 17.60
C ARG A 48 -2.69 9.59 18.18
N LEU A 49 -3.60 8.76 17.65
CA LEU A 49 -3.81 7.39 18.11
C LEU A 49 -2.57 6.49 17.92
N VAL A 50 -1.80 6.69 16.85
CA VAL A 50 -0.54 5.98 16.61
C VAL A 50 0.50 6.34 17.69
N ARG A 51 0.64 7.63 18.05
CA ARG A 51 1.55 8.05 19.12
C ARG A 51 1.15 7.44 20.46
N GLU A 52 -0.13 7.53 20.81
CA GLU A 52 -0.64 6.93 22.06
C GLU A 52 -0.39 5.42 22.12
N ALA A 53 -0.58 4.72 21.00
CA ALA A 53 -0.26 3.30 20.91
C ALA A 53 1.24 3.03 21.12
N ARG A 54 2.13 3.86 20.56
CA ARG A 54 3.59 3.73 20.74
C ARG A 54 4.05 4.07 22.15
N ASP A 55 3.58 5.18 22.71
CA ASP A 55 3.93 5.65 24.05
C ASP A 55 3.54 4.61 25.12
N SER A 56 2.40 3.92 24.93
CA SER A 56 1.95 2.85 25.83
C SER A 56 2.89 1.65 25.91
N LEU A 57 3.82 1.49 24.97
CA LEU A 57 4.77 0.38 24.90
C LEU A 57 6.12 0.68 25.57
N GLN A 58 6.35 1.92 26.04
CA GLN A 58 7.57 2.35 26.75
C GLN A 58 8.88 1.99 26.02
N GLN A 59 8.95 2.21 24.71
CA GLN A 59 10.13 1.90 23.89
C GLN A 59 10.95 3.16 23.54
N ALA A 60 12.21 2.94 23.18
CA ALA A 60 13.19 4.00 22.98
C ALA A 60 13.36 4.40 21.50
N GLU A 61 12.87 3.58 20.57
CA GLU A 61 12.99 3.76 19.14
C GLU A 61 12.12 4.91 18.62
N ASP A 62 12.66 5.66 17.67
CA ASP A 62 12.03 6.88 17.18
C ASP A 62 10.80 6.58 16.33
N LEU A 63 9.77 7.42 16.48
CA LEU A 63 8.57 7.41 15.65
C LEU A 63 8.38 8.79 15.01
N HIS A 64 8.51 8.85 13.69
CA HIS A 64 8.11 10.02 12.92
C HIS A 64 6.82 9.72 12.16
N ILE A 65 5.86 10.65 12.23
CA ILE A 65 4.59 10.50 11.50
C ILE A 65 4.41 11.70 10.58
N PHE A 66 4.29 11.41 9.29
CA PHE A 66 4.08 12.37 8.23
C PHE A 66 2.64 12.26 7.73
N ILE A 67 1.83 13.29 7.95
CA ILE A 67 0.48 13.37 7.41
C ILE A 67 0.50 14.13 6.09
N GLN A 68 -0.10 13.57 5.05
CA GLN A 68 -0.20 14.25 3.75
C GLN A 68 -1.60 14.06 3.18
N PRO A 69 -2.38 15.15 3.02
CA PRO A 69 -3.62 15.11 2.25
C PRO A 69 -3.32 14.75 0.79
N VAL A 70 -3.90 13.66 0.28
CA VAL A 70 -3.73 13.18 -1.11
C VAL A 70 -5.05 12.64 -1.66
N ASP A 71 -5.45 13.11 -2.83
CA ASP A 71 -6.51 12.52 -3.64
C ASP A 71 -5.95 11.62 -4.74
N LEU A 72 -6.00 10.31 -4.49
CA LEU A 72 -5.60 9.28 -5.45
C LEU A 72 -6.55 9.16 -6.67
N ARG A 73 -7.63 9.95 -6.74
CA ARG A 73 -8.45 10.13 -7.96
C ARG A 73 -7.89 11.20 -8.90
N ASN A 74 -6.81 11.89 -8.53
CA ASN A 74 -6.24 13.00 -9.28
C ASN A 74 -4.73 12.80 -9.47
N SER A 75 -4.33 12.35 -10.65
CA SER A 75 -2.91 12.14 -10.98
C SER A 75 -2.05 13.39 -10.81
N ALA A 76 -2.56 14.58 -11.11
CA ALA A 76 -1.83 15.82 -10.89
C ALA A 76 -1.54 16.08 -9.40
N ASP A 77 -2.33 15.51 -8.49
CA ASP A 77 -2.13 15.64 -7.05
C ASP A 77 -1.10 14.64 -6.53
N TYR A 78 -1.31 13.35 -6.78
CA TYR A 78 -0.50 12.31 -6.13
C TYR A 78 0.86 12.07 -6.79
N THR A 79 1.05 12.39 -8.08
CA THR A 79 2.30 12.11 -8.79
C THR A 79 3.47 12.90 -8.22
N LYS A 80 3.31 14.22 -8.08
CA LYS A 80 4.32 15.09 -7.49
C LYS A 80 4.61 14.72 -6.03
N LYS A 81 3.57 14.51 -5.23
CA LYS A 81 3.72 14.11 -3.81
C LYS A 81 4.42 12.77 -3.65
N LEU A 82 4.24 11.86 -4.60
CA LEU A 82 4.95 10.58 -4.63
C LEU A 82 6.42 10.76 -4.97
N ASP A 83 6.74 11.62 -5.94
CA ASP A 83 8.13 11.93 -6.28
C ASP A 83 8.85 12.60 -5.11
N ASP A 84 8.20 13.54 -4.41
CA ASP A 84 8.73 14.19 -3.21
C ASP A 84 8.97 13.18 -2.07
N LEU A 85 8.02 12.24 -1.86
CA LEU A 85 8.18 11.16 -0.88
C LEU A 85 9.34 10.24 -1.23
N LEU A 86 9.47 9.82 -2.49
CA LEU A 86 10.56 8.94 -2.91
C LEU A 86 11.91 9.64 -2.79
N ALA A 87 11.99 10.92 -3.10
CA ALA A 87 13.18 11.73 -2.85
C ALA A 87 13.52 11.76 -1.35
N GLN A 88 12.54 11.99 -0.47
CA GLN A 88 12.73 11.92 0.98
C GLN A 88 13.25 10.55 1.43
N LEU A 89 12.65 9.45 0.94
CA LEU A 89 13.05 8.09 1.32
C LEU A 89 14.47 7.71 0.85
N THR A 90 14.95 8.31 -0.24
CA THR A 90 16.31 8.06 -0.77
C THR A 90 17.39 8.98 -0.21
N THR A 91 17.00 10.14 0.34
CA THR A 91 17.93 11.12 0.92
C THR A 91 18.07 11.00 2.43
N ALA A 92 17.07 10.44 3.10
CA ALA A 92 17.16 10.05 4.50
C ALA A 92 18.19 8.92 4.73
N ALA A 93 18.45 8.60 5.99
CA ALA A 93 19.26 7.43 6.36
C ALA A 93 18.72 6.15 5.70
N PRO A 94 19.59 5.17 5.36
CA PRO A 94 19.17 3.98 4.63
C PRO A 94 18.14 3.18 5.44
N TYR A 95 17.02 2.83 4.79
CA TYR A 95 16.00 1.98 5.38
C TYR A 95 16.35 0.51 5.23
N ASP A 96 16.10 -0.28 6.26
CA ASP A 96 16.13 -1.74 6.15
C ASP A 96 14.93 -2.26 5.37
N ARG A 97 13.77 -1.63 5.59
CA ARG A 97 12.49 -2.03 4.99
C ARG A 97 11.64 -0.81 4.62
N VAL A 98 11.02 -0.89 3.45
CA VAL A 98 10.02 0.06 2.99
C VAL A 98 8.73 -0.69 2.72
N PHE A 99 7.65 -0.25 3.34
CA PHE A 99 6.32 -0.84 3.20
C PHE A 99 5.41 0.08 2.40
N LEU A 100 4.80 -0.44 1.34
CA LEU A 100 3.78 0.25 0.55
C LEU A 100 2.43 -0.43 0.75
N VAL A 101 1.49 0.24 1.42
CA VAL A 101 0.19 -0.31 1.78
C VAL A 101 -0.92 0.33 0.96
N HIS A 102 -1.42 -0.44 -0.01
CA HIS A 102 -2.57 -0.10 -0.86
C HIS A 102 -3.88 -0.44 -0.15
N ASN A 103 -4.31 0.43 0.76
CA ASN A 103 -5.59 0.33 1.44
C ASN A 103 -6.67 1.24 0.81
N ALA A 104 -6.29 2.38 0.24
CA ALA A 104 -7.25 3.27 -0.41
C ALA A 104 -8.07 2.54 -1.51
N GLY A 105 -9.36 2.86 -1.55
CA GLY A 105 -10.29 2.32 -2.53
C GLY A 105 -11.71 2.81 -2.26
N ALA A 106 -12.57 2.67 -3.27
CA ALA A 106 -13.98 3.02 -3.20
C ALA A 106 -14.81 1.93 -3.89
N LEU A 107 -16.08 1.79 -3.52
CA LEU A 107 -17.01 0.88 -4.19
C LEU A 107 -17.37 1.37 -5.60
N GLY A 108 -17.41 2.69 -5.81
CA GLY A 108 -17.97 3.28 -7.03
C GLY A 108 -19.49 3.36 -6.95
N GLY A 109 -20.14 3.47 -8.11
CA GLY A 109 -21.60 3.42 -8.23
C GLY A 109 -22.14 2.02 -7.90
N LEU A 110 -23.18 1.99 -7.08
CA LEU A 110 -23.95 0.77 -6.80
C LEU A 110 -25.12 0.69 -7.77
N GLY A 111 -25.31 -0.48 -8.39
CA GLY A 111 -26.39 -0.68 -9.36
C GLY A 111 -26.09 -1.80 -10.32
N PHE A 112 -27.11 -2.27 -11.03
CA PHE A 112 -26.92 -3.29 -12.06
C PHE A 112 -25.96 -2.79 -13.15
N ALA A 113 -25.37 -3.71 -13.90
CA ALA A 113 -24.34 -3.35 -14.88
C ALA A 113 -24.84 -2.35 -15.94
N GLN A 114 -26.13 -2.37 -16.29
CA GLN A 114 -26.77 -1.42 -17.20
C GLN A 114 -27.04 -0.03 -16.58
N GLU A 115 -26.96 0.10 -15.26
CA GLU A 115 -27.14 1.37 -14.52
C GLU A 115 -25.79 2.07 -14.28
N CYS A 116 -24.82 1.76 -15.14
CA CYS A 116 -23.45 2.23 -15.01
C CYS A 116 -23.39 3.77 -15.00
N PRO A 117 -22.58 4.39 -14.15
CA PRO A 117 -22.42 5.84 -14.15
C PRO A 117 -21.74 6.33 -15.45
N SER A 118 -21.65 7.65 -15.60
CA SER A 118 -20.99 8.26 -16.76
C SER A 118 -19.55 7.74 -16.95
N PRO A 119 -19.03 7.71 -18.20
CA PRO A 119 -17.64 7.35 -18.46
C PRO A 119 -16.62 8.14 -17.64
N SER A 120 -16.89 9.41 -17.34
CA SER A 120 -16.03 10.23 -16.48
C SER A 120 -15.97 9.74 -15.04
N GLU A 121 -17.09 9.36 -14.44
CA GLU A 121 -17.09 8.80 -13.08
C GLU A 121 -16.45 7.41 -13.04
N MET A 122 -16.64 6.60 -14.09
CA MET A 122 -15.91 5.34 -14.24
C MET A 122 -14.39 5.59 -14.27
N ALA A 123 -13.93 6.52 -15.11
CA ALA A 123 -12.51 6.85 -15.21
C ALA A 123 -11.95 7.29 -13.86
N ARG A 124 -12.64 8.16 -13.11
CA ARG A 124 -12.23 8.58 -11.76
C ARG A 124 -12.22 7.43 -10.74
N HIS A 125 -13.10 6.44 -10.88
CA HIS A 125 -13.11 5.26 -10.03
C HIS A 125 -11.93 4.33 -10.32
N PHE A 126 -11.63 4.12 -11.60
CA PHE A 126 -10.47 3.35 -12.03
C PHE A 126 -9.15 4.06 -11.70
N GLU A 127 -9.12 5.39 -11.74
CA GLU A 127 -7.95 6.18 -11.34
C GLU A 127 -7.55 5.87 -9.89
N LEU A 128 -8.50 5.94 -8.96
CA LEU A 128 -8.27 5.62 -7.55
C LEU A 128 -7.99 4.15 -7.30
N ASN A 129 -8.76 3.24 -7.90
CA ASN A 129 -8.69 1.84 -7.52
C ASN A 129 -7.63 1.07 -8.32
N VAL A 130 -7.21 1.53 -9.50
CA VAL A 130 -6.34 0.78 -10.42
C VAL A 130 -5.13 1.61 -10.84
N THR A 131 -5.33 2.74 -11.54
CA THR A 131 -4.22 3.49 -12.14
C THR A 131 -3.23 3.98 -11.10
N SER A 132 -3.70 4.63 -10.03
CA SER A 132 -2.84 5.11 -8.95
C SER A 132 -2.10 3.97 -8.25
N VAL A 133 -2.75 2.82 -8.03
CA VAL A 133 -2.13 1.62 -7.44
C VAL A 133 -0.96 1.14 -8.31
N MET A 134 -1.20 0.99 -9.62
CA MET A 134 -0.17 0.57 -10.58
C MET A 134 0.97 1.59 -10.66
N TRP A 135 0.65 2.88 -10.64
CA TRP A 135 1.64 3.95 -10.66
C TRP A 135 2.53 3.95 -9.43
N LEU A 136 1.93 3.88 -8.23
CA LEU A 136 2.67 3.79 -6.97
C LEU A 136 3.58 2.55 -6.96
N ASN A 137 3.09 1.39 -7.38
CA ASN A 137 3.92 0.19 -7.51
C ASN A 137 5.11 0.40 -8.43
N LYS A 138 4.87 0.93 -9.64
CA LYS A 138 5.94 1.23 -10.60
C LYS A 138 7.00 2.14 -9.98
N ARG A 139 6.60 3.23 -9.33
CA ARG A 139 7.55 4.22 -8.79
C ARG A 139 8.34 3.67 -7.60
N PHE A 140 7.71 2.91 -6.70
CA PHE A 140 8.45 2.23 -5.63
C PHE A 140 9.39 1.15 -6.17
N LEU A 141 9.02 0.43 -7.23
CA LEU A 141 9.89 -0.55 -7.89
C LEU A 141 11.05 0.10 -8.64
N ASP A 142 10.88 1.31 -9.19
CA ASP A 142 11.99 2.06 -9.79
C ASP A 142 13.11 2.33 -8.78
N VAL A 143 12.74 2.57 -7.52
CA VAL A 143 13.65 3.00 -6.46
C VAL A 143 14.17 1.83 -5.63
N PHE A 144 13.30 0.90 -5.25
CA PHE A 144 13.59 -0.19 -4.31
C PHE A 144 13.41 -1.58 -4.92
N GLY A 145 12.98 -1.69 -6.18
CA GLY A 145 12.81 -2.96 -6.88
C GLY A 145 14.12 -3.51 -7.44
N ALA A 146 14.10 -4.78 -7.83
CA ALA A 146 15.22 -5.39 -8.53
C ALA A 146 15.42 -4.73 -9.91
N SER A 147 16.67 -4.46 -10.30
CA SER A 147 16.93 -3.87 -11.61
C SER A 147 16.59 -4.85 -12.73
N ARG A 148 16.37 -4.35 -13.96
CA ARG A 148 16.18 -5.22 -15.13
C ARG A 148 17.32 -6.24 -15.31
N ARG A 149 18.54 -5.88 -14.88
CA ARG A 149 19.70 -6.80 -14.91
C ARG A 149 19.56 -7.89 -13.87
N ASP A 150 19.10 -7.58 -12.66
CA ASP A 150 18.84 -8.54 -11.57
C ASP A 150 17.69 -9.50 -11.89
N ILE A 151 16.70 -9.02 -12.66
CA ILE A 151 15.56 -9.84 -13.12
C ILE A 151 15.99 -10.81 -14.25
N THR A 152 17.00 -10.46 -15.05
CA THR A 152 17.35 -11.19 -16.29
C THR A 152 18.70 -11.92 -16.25
N LYS A 153 19.56 -11.65 -15.27
CA LYS A 153 20.84 -12.34 -15.02
C LYS A 153 21.02 -12.57 -13.51
N LEU A 154 21.77 -13.62 -13.15
CA LEU A 154 22.10 -13.98 -11.76
C LEU A 154 22.59 -12.75 -10.97
N PRO A 155 22.21 -12.62 -9.69
CA PRO A 155 22.07 -11.34 -9.01
C PRO A 155 23.42 -10.68 -8.72
N VAL A 156 23.54 -9.40 -9.08
CA VAL A 156 24.62 -8.50 -8.64
C VAL A 156 24.00 -7.14 -8.35
N SER A 157 23.24 -7.05 -7.26
CA SER A 157 22.81 -5.78 -6.69
C SER A 157 22.52 -5.97 -5.21
N ASP A 158 23.40 -5.43 -4.37
CA ASP A 158 23.20 -5.29 -2.92
C ASP A 158 22.28 -4.07 -2.66
N THR A 159 21.02 -4.12 -3.11
CA THR A 159 20.03 -3.20 -2.54
C THR A 159 19.71 -3.68 -1.12
N THR A 160 20.24 -2.94 -0.14
CA THR A 160 20.08 -3.22 1.31
C THR A 160 18.63 -3.10 1.77
N THR A 161 17.84 -2.22 1.13
CA THR A 161 16.45 -1.95 1.49
C THR A 161 15.48 -2.98 0.91
N LYS A 162 14.70 -3.64 1.76
CA LYS A 162 13.65 -4.58 1.34
C LYS A 162 12.32 -3.86 1.12
N LEU A 163 11.84 -3.85 -0.12
CA LEU A 163 10.49 -3.39 -0.45
C LEU A 163 9.45 -4.48 -0.16
N VAL A 164 8.41 -4.13 0.60
CA VAL A 164 7.26 -4.99 0.88
C VAL A 164 5.99 -4.26 0.47
N ILE A 165 5.20 -4.87 -0.41
CA ILE A 165 3.97 -4.26 -0.92
C ILE A 165 2.75 -5.04 -0.41
N PHE A 166 1.82 -4.34 0.22
CA PHE A 166 0.57 -4.87 0.75
C PHE A 166 -0.63 -4.36 -0.05
N ASN A 167 -1.47 -5.27 -0.52
CA ASN A 167 -2.72 -4.95 -1.21
C ASN A 167 -3.92 -5.36 -0.35
N VAL A 168 -4.72 -4.40 0.10
CA VAL A 168 -6.01 -4.70 0.76
C VAL A 168 -7.01 -5.14 -0.32
N SER A 169 -7.15 -6.45 -0.46
CA SER A 169 -8.04 -7.09 -1.45
C SER A 169 -9.46 -7.31 -0.90
N SER A 170 -10.30 -7.98 -1.67
CA SER A 170 -11.67 -8.39 -1.31
C SER A 170 -12.02 -9.68 -2.04
N ARG A 171 -13.01 -10.42 -1.54
CA ARG A 171 -13.55 -11.58 -2.26
C ARG A 171 -14.15 -11.18 -3.62
N SER A 172 -14.51 -9.91 -3.81
CA SER A 172 -14.93 -9.34 -5.11
C SER A 172 -13.83 -9.33 -6.17
N ALA A 173 -12.57 -9.59 -5.80
CA ALA A 173 -11.48 -9.73 -6.75
C ALA A 173 -11.54 -11.02 -7.58
N ILE A 174 -12.22 -12.06 -7.07
CA ILE A 174 -12.25 -13.40 -7.68
C ILE A 174 -13.66 -13.98 -7.80
N ALA A 175 -14.68 -13.27 -7.31
CA ALA A 175 -16.07 -13.69 -7.37
C ALA A 175 -16.97 -12.49 -7.70
N PRO A 176 -17.99 -12.67 -8.57
CA PRO A 176 -18.92 -11.60 -8.90
C PRO A 176 -19.92 -11.36 -7.77
N TYR A 177 -20.28 -10.10 -7.57
CA TYR A 177 -21.36 -9.69 -6.69
C TYR A 177 -22.30 -8.77 -7.47
N PRO A 178 -23.62 -9.06 -7.53
CA PRO A 178 -24.59 -8.15 -8.12
C PRO A 178 -24.47 -6.74 -7.53
N THR A 179 -24.79 -5.73 -8.33
CA THR A 179 -24.68 -4.30 -7.99
C THR A 179 -23.28 -3.72 -7.78
N LEU A 180 -22.22 -4.54 -7.83
CA LEU A 180 -20.84 -4.14 -7.54
C LEU A 180 -19.92 -4.23 -8.77
N SER A 181 -20.45 -4.00 -9.98
CA SER A 181 -19.71 -4.18 -11.24
C SER A 181 -18.37 -3.44 -11.24
N GLN A 182 -18.37 -2.14 -10.94
CA GLN A 182 -17.15 -1.33 -10.91
C GLN A 182 -16.16 -1.77 -9.84
N TYR A 183 -16.66 -2.15 -8.67
CA TYR A 183 -15.83 -2.60 -7.56
C TYR A 183 -15.16 -3.95 -7.85
N CYS A 184 -15.94 -4.94 -8.33
CA CYS A 184 -15.43 -6.26 -8.68
C CYS A 184 -14.38 -6.15 -9.78
N THR A 185 -14.67 -5.37 -10.83
CA THR A 185 -13.73 -5.16 -11.94
C THR A 185 -12.41 -4.54 -11.47
N ALA A 186 -12.48 -3.48 -10.65
CA ALA A 186 -11.27 -2.83 -10.13
C ALA A 186 -10.48 -3.74 -9.18
N LYS A 187 -11.15 -4.52 -8.31
CA LYS A 187 -10.47 -5.47 -7.42
C LYS A 187 -9.85 -6.65 -8.18
N ALA A 188 -10.50 -7.14 -9.24
CA ALA A 188 -9.95 -8.17 -10.11
C ALA A 188 -8.71 -7.65 -10.88
N ALA A 189 -8.75 -6.42 -11.37
CA ALA A 189 -7.61 -5.77 -12.02
C ALA A 189 -6.41 -5.66 -11.06
N ARG A 190 -6.64 -5.19 -9.83
CA ARG A 190 -5.59 -5.15 -8.78
C ARG A 190 -5.04 -6.54 -8.51
N GLU A 191 -5.90 -7.53 -8.29
CA GLU A 191 -5.47 -8.91 -7.99
C GLU A 191 -4.53 -9.47 -9.06
N MET A 192 -4.88 -9.31 -10.34
CA MET A 192 -4.01 -9.74 -11.42
C MET A 192 -2.69 -8.95 -11.43
N HIS A 193 -2.74 -7.64 -11.27
CA HIS A 193 -1.55 -6.80 -11.23
C HIS A 193 -0.56 -7.24 -10.12
N PHE A 194 -1.04 -7.49 -8.90
CA PHE A 194 -0.17 -7.95 -7.81
C PHE A 194 0.38 -9.37 -8.04
N ARG A 195 -0.38 -10.26 -8.70
CA ARG A 195 0.12 -11.58 -9.09
C ARG A 195 1.25 -11.49 -10.11
N VAL A 196 1.14 -10.58 -11.09
CA VAL A 196 2.21 -10.30 -12.05
C VAL A 196 3.45 -9.79 -11.33
N LEU A 197 3.30 -8.77 -10.46
CA LEU A 197 4.42 -8.25 -9.68
C LEU A 197 5.12 -9.35 -8.86
N ALA A 198 4.34 -10.20 -8.18
CA ALA A 198 4.90 -11.30 -7.39
C ALA A 198 5.66 -12.31 -8.27
N ALA A 199 5.14 -12.64 -9.45
CA ALA A 199 5.80 -13.56 -10.38
C ALA A 199 7.11 -12.98 -10.93
N GLU A 200 7.12 -11.69 -11.29
CA GLU A 200 8.30 -10.99 -11.79
C GLU A 200 9.39 -10.87 -10.72
N GLN A 201 9.02 -10.50 -9.49
CA GLN A 201 9.98 -10.31 -8.39
C GLN A 201 10.45 -11.64 -7.76
N ALA A 202 9.69 -12.73 -7.90
CA ALA A 202 10.10 -14.05 -7.42
C ALA A 202 11.37 -14.58 -8.10
N ALA A 203 11.61 -14.19 -9.35
CA ALA A 203 12.82 -14.57 -10.09
C ALA A 203 14.11 -14.03 -9.43
N CYS A 204 14.02 -12.91 -8.70
CA CYS A 204 15.14 -12.27 -8.01
C CYS A 204 15.41 -12.86 -6.62
N ASN A 205 14.38 -13.42 -5.96
CA ASN A 205 14.45 -13.95 -4.60
C ASN A 205 14.41 -15.48 -4.57
N LYS A 206 15.52 -16.16 -4.93
CA LYS A 206 15.68 -17.63 -4.76
C LYS A 206 15.84 -18.08 -3.29
N LYS A 207 15.17 -17.41 -2.36
CA LYS A 207 14.83 -17.92 -1.02
C LYS A 207 13.37 -17.61 -0.67
N CYS A 208 12.44 -17.76 -1.61
CA CYS A 208 11.04 -17.87 -1.26
C CYS A 208 10.77 -19.33 -0.83
N SER A 209 10.71 -19.56 0.48
CA SER A 209 10.36 -20.86 1.06
C SER A 209 9.02 -21.33 0.50
N LYS A 210 9.03 -22.53 -0.06
CA LYS A 210 7.86 -23.24 -0.59
C LYS A 210 6.66 -23.14 0.39
N ARG A 211 5.51 -22.75 -0.15
CA ARG A 211 4.15 -23.04 0.36
C ARG A 211 3.90 -22.80 1.86
N CYS A 212 3.42 -21.60 2.21
CA CYS A 212 2.40 -21.50 3.26
C CYS A 212 1.04 -21.75 2.63
N GLY A 213 0.58 -23.00 2.70
CA GLY A 213 -0.78 -23.36 2.35
C GLY A 213 -1.76 -22.53 3.17
N HIS A 214 -2.64 -21.81 2.47
CA HIS A 214 -3.84 -21.24 3.05
C HIS A 214 -4.74 -22.36 3.59
N ARG A 215 -4.49 -22.81 4.83
CA ARG A 215 -5.49 -23.40 5.74
C ARG A 215 -5.03 -23.11 7.16
N ARG A 216 -5.92 -22.48 7.94
CA ARG A 216 -5.80 -22.05 9.35
C ARG A 216 -5.15 -20.68 9.55
N LEU A 217 -6.01 -19.69 9.70
CA LEU A 217 -6.13 -18.84 10.89
C LEU A 217 -6.91 -17.60 10.45
N TRP A 218 -8.24 -17.63 10.61
CA TRP A 218 -9.15 -16.53 10.94
C TRP A 218 -10.52 -17.17 11.15
N ARG A 219 -10.59 -18.04 12.15
CA ARG A 219 -11.83 -18.32 12.90
C ARG A 219 -11.49 -17.94 14.34
N ARG A 220 -12.04 -16.82 14.79
CA ARG A 220 -12.32 -16.60 16.20
C ARG A 220 -13.80 -16.26 16.32
N ASN A 221 -14.35 -16.76 17.41
CA ASN A 221 -15.75 -16.93 17.78
C ASN A 221 -16.62 -15.71 17.56
#